data_AF-A0A848BZM8-F1
#
_entry.id   AF-A0A848BZM8-F1
#
_cell.length_a   1.000
_cell.length_b   1.000
_cell.length_c   1.000
_cell.angle_alpha   90.00
_cell.angle_beta   90.00
_cell.angle_gamma   90.00
#
_symmetry.space_group_name_H-M   'P 1'
#
loop_
_entity.id
_entity.type
_entity.pdbx_description
1 polymer ?
#
loop_
_entity_poly.entity_id
_entity_poly.type
_entity_poly.pdbx_seq_one_letter_code
_entity_poly.pdbx_strand_id
1 'polypeptide(L)'
;MTFMVCNLAFAKFVVLDDVHFDKQHSAKNYKIVSVDNGIPTEIRLKAGNYGYTRMTVKQNKKLVYITDLLTEDNIHHMQRVQDQDSGRIFYLLSQFRHATAFGYDPVKGSWQEYINSKNYYTGYDKPHANLIVNKDNELELSFFVFGDGVPNHIYQFFWDNKANWFGYRDLGYYVFKDGKNHKV
;
A
#
# COMPACT_ATOMS: atom_id res chain seq x y z
N MET A 1 -37.78 5.28 -19.13
CA MET A 1 -36.69 5.84 -18.30
C MET A 1 -35.63 4.77 -18.20
N THR A 2 -34.60 4.84 -19.04
CA THR A 2 -33.58 3.79 -19.13
C THR A 2 -32.53 4.06 -18.06
N PHE A 3 -32.44 3.16 -17.07
CA PHE A 3 -31.35 3.20 -16.09
C PHE A 3 -30.05 2.90 -16.83
N MET A 4 -29.24 3.93 -17.04
CA MET A 4 -27.86 3.77 -17.47
C MET A 4 -27.11 3.14 -16.30
N VAL A 5 -26.90 1.82 -16.38
CA VAL A 5 -25.98 1.12 -15.49
C VAL A 5 -24.59 1.61 -15.89
N CYS A 6 -24.09 2.65 -15.22
CA CYS A 6 -22.67 2.96 -15.28
C CYS A 6 -21.94 1.76 -14.69
N ASN A 7 -21.41 0.89 -15.57
CA ASN A 7 -20.27 0.06 -15.23
C ASN A 7 -19.15 1.02 -14.84
N LEU A 8 -19.06 1.36 -13.56
CA LEU A 8 -17.89 1.98 -12.99
C LEU A 8 -16.77 0.95 -13.14
N ALA A 9 -15.98 1.09 -14.20
CA ALA A 9 -14.68 0.45 -14.25
C ALA A 9 -13.92 0.98 -13.02
N PHE A 10 -13.62 0.10 -12.07
CA PHE A 10 -12.85 0.46 -10.89
C PHE A 10 -11.41 0.74 -11.30
N ALA A 11 -10.79 1.72 -10.63
CA ALA A 11 -9.39 2.07 -10.84
C ALA A 11 -8.52 0.81 -10.76
N LYS A 12 -7.67 0.64 -11.76
CA LYS A 12 -6.75 -0.48 -11.85
C LYS A 12 -5.32 0.01 -11.65
N PHE A 13 -4.51 -0.83 -11.01
CA PHE A 13 -3.13 -0.54 -10.69
C PHE A 13 -2.21 -1.55 -11.37
N VAL A 14 -1.07 -1.06 -11.87
CA VAL A 14 0.01 -1.90 -12.38
C VAL A 14 1.12 -1.94 -11.34
N VAL A 15 1.61 -3.14 -11.02
CA VAL A 15 2.81 -3.30 -10.20
C VAL A 15 4.04 -3.07 -11.08
N LEU A 16 4.85 -2.08 -10.73
CA LEU A 16 6.10 -1.74 -11.41
C LEU A 16 7.30 -2.43 -10.77
N ASP A 17 7.30 -2.53 -9.44
CA ASP A 17 8.28 -3.31 -8.67
C ASP A 17 7.57 -4.03 -7.53
N ASP A 18 8.05 -5.24 -7.22
CA ASP A 18 7.56 -6.07 -6.13
C ASP A 18 8.76 -6.66 -5.38
N VAL A 19 8.87 -6.34 -4.09
CA VAL A 19 9.99 -6.73 -3.25
C VAL A 19 9.49 -7.39 -1.98
N HIS A 20 9.86 -8.66 -1.82
CA HIS A 20 9.61 -9.42 -0.61
C HIS A 20 10.86 -9.40 0.27
N PHE A 21 10.69 -9.01 1.53
CA PHE A 21 11.76 -8.98 2.51
C PHE A 21 11.66 -10.18 3.44
N ASP A 22 12.80 -10.79 3.71
CA ASP A 22 12.92 -11.95 4.58
C ASP A 22 14.13 -11.81 5.53
N LYS A 23 14.52 -12.91 6.19
CA LYS A 23 15.66 -12.90 7.12
C LYS A 23 17.00 -12.63 6.43
N GLN A 24 17.14 -12.96 5.14
CA GLN A 24 18.34 -12.77 4.33
C GLN A 24 18.29 -11.45 3.54
N HIS A 25 17.10 -10.99 3.18
CA HIS A 25 16.81 -9.79 2.41
C HIS A 25 16.04 -8.80 3.28
N SER A 26 16.72 -8.16 4.22
CA SER A 26 16.07 -7.22 5.13
C SER A 26 15.76 -5.88 4.43
N ALA A 27 14.61 -5.29 4.75
CA ALA A 27 14.32 -3.90 4.41
C ALA A 27 15.31 -2.91 5.05
N LYS A 28 16.07 -3.33 6.08
CA LYS A 28 17.10 -2.52 6.72
C LYS A 28 18.27 -2.34 5.75
N ASN A 29 18.41 -1.12 5.23
CA ASN A 29 19.36 -0.71 4.18
C ASN A 29 18.90 -0.98 2.75
N TYR A 30 17.60 -1.22 2.54
CA TYR A 30 17.04 -1.29 1.20
C TYR A 30 17.05 0.08 0.52
N LYS A 31 17.28 0.07 -0.79
CA LYS A 31 17.28 1.26 -1.64
C LYS A 31 16.65 0.90 -2.98
N ILE A 32 15.72 1.74 -3.43
CA ILE A 32 15.21 1.73 -4.79
C ILE A 32 15.49 3.08 -5.45
N VAL A 33 15.80 3.05 -6.75
CA VAL A 33 15.97 4.22 -7.60
C VAL A 33 15.07 4.06 -8.80
N SER A 34 14.27 5.08 -9.07
CA SER A 34 13.25 5.10 -10.10
C SER A 34 13.24 6.43 -10.84
N VAL A 35 12.50 6.47 -11.95
CA VAL A 35 12.04 7.72 -12.56
C VAL A 35 10.51 7.69 -12.52
N ASP A 36 9.95 8.43 -11.58
CA ASP A 36 8.49 8.47 -11.35
C ASP A 36 7.93 9.72 -11.99
N ASN A 37 7.13 9.56 -13.05
CA ASN A 37 6.56 10.66 -13.83
C ASN A 37 7.61 11.70 -14.26
N GLY A 38 8.75 11.22 -14.75
CA GLY A 38 9.86 12.06 -15.20
C GLY A 38 10.76 12.60 -14.08
N ILE A 39 10.49 12.28 -12.82
CA ILE A 39 11.26 12.73 -11.67
C ILE A 39 12.15 11.58 -11.15
N PRO A 40 13.48 11.69 -11.28
CA PRO A 40 14.42 10.80 -10.60
C PRO A 40 14.13 10.76 -9.10
N THR A 41 13.71 9.60 -8.62
CA THR A 41 13.27 9.37 -7.24
C THR A 41 14.11 8.25 -6.63
N GLU A 42 14.52 8.44 -5.38
CA GLU A 42 15.25 7.45 -4.60
C GLU A 42 14.53 7.29 -3.26
N ILE A 43 14.12 6.07 -2.93
CA ILE A 43 13.64 5.71 -1.59
C ILE A 43 14.71 4.87 -0.91
N ARG A 44 15.05 5.24 0.32
CA ARG A 44 15.91 4.45 1.21
C ARG A 44 15.17 4.09 2.47
N LEU A 45 15.23 2.82 2.82
CA LEU A 45 14.82 2.27 4.10
C LEU A 45 16.08 1.94 4.89
N LYS A 46 16.20 2.49 6.10
CA LYS A 46 17.34 2.25 6.99
C LYS A 46 16.87 1.90 8.38
N ALA A 47 17.66 1.11 9.09
CA ALA A 47 17.49 0.98 10.52
C ALA A 47 17.62 2.37 11.17
N GLY A 48 16.55 2.81 11.83
CA GLY A 48 16.53 4.02 12.66
C GLY A 48 16.98 3.71 14.08
N ASN A 49 17.02 4.76 14.91
CA ASN A 49 17.23 4.61 16.35
C ASN A 49 16.03 3.90 16.99
N TYR A 50 16.23 3.22 18.13
CA TYR A 50 15.16 2.60 18.92
C TYR A 50 14.30 1.55 18.20
N GLY A 51 14.77 0.98 17.08
CA GLY A 51 14.12 -0.15 16.39
C GLY A 51 13.19 0.24 15.23
N TYR A 52 12.92 1.54 15.02
CA TYR A 52 12.14 2.01 13.87
C TYR A 52 12.88 1.77 12.55
N THR A 53 12.14 1.66 11.44
CA THR A 53 12.73 1.76 10.09
C THR A 53 12.47 3.17 9.57
N ARG A 54 13.54 3.91 9.28
CA ARG A 54 13.43 5.24 8.70
C ARG A 54 13.34 5.15 7.18
N MET A 55 12.28 5.74 6.64
CA MET A 55 12.15 5.97 5.21
C MET A 55 12.60 7.39 4.88
N THR A 56 13.42 7.52 3.84
CA THR A 56 13.77 8.81 3.24
C THR A 56 13.51 8.79 1.76
N VAL A 57 13.01 9.89 1.23
CA VAL A 57 12.77 10.05 -0.21
C VAL A 57 13.59 11.23 -0.72
N LYS A 58 14.34 10.99 -1.79
CA LYS A 58 15.01 12.04 -2.54
C LYS A 58 14.43 12.14 -3.93
N GLN A 59 14.17 13.36 -4.37
CA GLN A 59 13.82 13.67 -5.76
C GLN A 59 14.87 14.61 -6.33
N ASN A 60 15.38 14.32 -7.53
CA ASN A 60 16.48 15.09 -8.14
C ASN A 60 17.67 15.26 -7.19
N LYS A 61 18.01 14.19 -6.45
CA LYS A 61 19.07 14.14 -5.42
C LYS A 61 18.83 15.00 -4.17
N LYS A 62 17.73 15.75 -4.08
CA LYS A 62 17.35 16.54 -2.90
C LYS A 62 16.44 15.73 -1.99
N LEU A 63 16.68 15.75 -0.68
CA LEU A 63 15.78 15.14 0.31
C LEU A 63 14.45 15.92 0.33
N VAL A 64 13.34 15.23 0.07
CA VAL A 64 12.00 15.83 0.02
C VAL A 64 11.05 15.25 1.06
N TYR A 65 11.38 14.09 1.63
CA TYR A 65 10.55 13.44 2.65
C TYR A 65 11.38 12.57 3.58
N ILE A 66 10.96 12.52 4.84
CA ILE A 66 11.52 11.68 5.89
C ILE A 66 10.37 11.28 6.82
N THR A 67 10.29 9.99 7.15
CA THR A 67 9.35 9.48 8.15
C THR A 67 9.93 8.27 8.85
N ASP A 68 9.51 8.04 10.09
CA ASP A 68 9.83 6.84 10.85
C ASP A 68 8.63 5.87 10.78
N LEU A 69 8.87 4.70 10.19
CA LEU A 69 7.91 3.60 10.13
C LEU A 69 7.94 2.85 11.46
N LEU A 70 6.79 2.30 11.87
CA LEU A 70 6.58 1.78 13.23
C LEU A 70 7.61 0.72 13.66
N THR A 71 7.98 0.79 14.94
CA THR A 71 9.05 0.03 15.63
C THR A 71 8.86 -1.48 15.64
N GLU A 72 7.61 -1.92 15.77
CA GLU A 72 7.31 -3.30 16.14
C GLU A 72 7.19 -4.24 14.94
N ASP A 73 7.16 -3.67 13.73
CA ASP A 73 6.79 -4.41 12.54
C ASP A 73 7.89 -4.36 11.47
N ASN A 74 8.51 -5.52 11.23
CA ASN A 74 9.38 -5.68 10.07
C ASN A 74 8.55 -5.50 8.80
N ILE A 75 9.02 -4.63 7.92
CA ILE A 75 8.52 -4.54 6.54
C ILE A 75 8.84 -5.89 5.89
N HIS A 76 7.81 -6.59 5.43
CA HIS A 76 7.93 -7.90 4.78
C HIS A 76 7.64 -7.82 3.28
N HIS A 77 6.96 -6.75 2.82
CA HIS A 77 6.64 -6.57 1.41
C HIS A 77 6.58 -5.08 1.05
N MET A 78 7.06 -4.75 -0.14
CA MET A 78 6.94 -3.42 -0.72
C MET A 78 6.60 -3.54 -2.20
N GLN A 79 5.61 -2.77 -2.66
CA GLN A 79 5.29 -2.62 -4.08
C GLN A 79 5.41 -1.16 -4.50
N ARG A 80 5.98 -0.92 -5.69
CA ARG A 80 5.81 0.35 -6.41
C ARG A 80 4.73 0.13 -7.45
N VAL A 81 3.66 0.92 -7.40
CA VAL A 81 2.47 0.71 -8.23
C VAL A 81 2.10 1.98 -8.98
N GLN A 82 1.49 1.83 -10.14
CA GLN A 82 0.97 2.92 -10.95
C GLN A 82 -0.55 2.80 -11.09
N ASP A 83 -1.28 3.86 -10.75
CA ASP A 83 -2.68 3.99 -11.13
C ASP A 83 -2.78 4.15 -12.66
N GLN A 84 -3.54 3.27 -13.32
CA GLN A 84 -3.62 3.23 -14.78
C GLN A 84 -4.30 4.46 -15.38
N ASP A 85 -5.22 5.09 -14.64
CA ASP A 85 -6.01 6.20 -15.16
C ASP A 85 -5.26 7.53 -15.07
N SER A 86 -4.61 7.80 -13.92
CA SER A 86 -3.89 9.06 -13.68
C SER A 86 -2.38 8.98 -13.92
N GLY A 87 -1.83 7.77 -14.06
CA GLY A 87 -0.39 7.54 -14.12
C GLY A 87 0.33 7.81 -12.78
N ARG A 88 -0.39 8.04 -11.69
CA ARG A 88 0.20 8.32 -10.37
C ARG A 88 0.94 7.11 -9.83
N ILE A 89 2.09 7.37 -9.22
CA ILE A 89 2.95 6.35 -8.63
C ILE A 89 2.77 6.37 -7.10
N PHE A 90 2.56 5.18 -6.55
CA PHE A 90 2.47 4.95 -5.11
C PHE A 90 3.42 3.86 -4.67
N TYR A 91 3.82 3.95 -3.41
CA TYR A 91 4.68 2.97 -2.75
C TYR A 91 3.90 2.37 -1.60
N LEU A 92 3.60 1.09 -1.73
CA LEU A 92 2.88 0.29 -0.76
C LEU A 92 3.91 -0.41 0.11
N LEU A 93 3.81 -0.27 1.43
CA LEU A 93 4.66 -0.95 2.39
C LEU A 93 3.78 -1.76 3.33
N SER A 94 3.97 -3.07 3.33
CA SER A 94 3.34 -4.00 4.27
C SER A 94 4.33 -4.39 5.35
N GLN A 95 3.96 -4.12 6.58
CA GLN A 95 4.64 -4.48 7.80
C GLN A 95 3.77 -5.48 8.58
N PHE A 96 4.37 -6.23 9.51
CA PHE A 96 3.69 -7.31 10.20
C PHE A 96 2.30 -6.94 10.74
N ARG A 97 2.05 -5.75 11.32
CA ARG A 97 0.74 -5.33 11.84
C ARG A 97 0.26 -4.00 11.27
N HIS A 98 0.96 -3.49 10.26
CA HIS A 98 0.74 -2.15 9.74
C HIS A 98 1.02 -2.12 8.24
N ALA A 99 0.19 -1.42 7.48
CA ALA A 99 0.44 -1.19 6.07
C ALA A 99 0.19 0.27 5.71
N THR A 100 1.04 0.81 4.83
CA THR A 100 1.01 2.22 4.44
C THR A 100 1.20 2.40 2.94
N ALA A 101 0.57 3.42 2.37
CA ALA A 101 0.86 3.89 1.03
C ALA A 101 1.42 5.32 1.09
N PHE A 102 2.52 5.56 0.40
CA PHE A 102 3.09 6.88 0.22
C PHE A 102 3.16 7.25 -1.26
N GLY A 103 3.24 8.55 -1.55
CA GLY A 103 3.48 9.01 -2.90
C GLY A 103 3.66 10.52 -2.98
N TYR A 104 4.02 10.98 -4.18
CA TYR A 104 4.11 12.40 -4.46
C TYR A 104 2.73 13.00 -4.76
N ASP A 105 2.43 14.15 -4.18
CA ASP A 105 1.28 14.98 -4.52
C ASP A 105 1.74 16.14 -5.42
N PRO A 106 1.62 16.05 -6.76
CA PRO A 106 1.93 17.16 -7.66
C PRO A 106 1.14 18.43 -7.39
N VAL A 107 -0.05 18.37 -6.80
CA VAL A 107 -0.86 19.56 -6.52
C VAL A 107 -0.27 20.34 -5.34
N LYS A 108 0.13 19.63 -4.28
CA LYS A 108 0.79 20.23 -3.11
C LYS A 108 2.30 20.41 -3.27
N GLY A 109 2.90 19.77 -4.27
CA GLY A 109 4.33 19.75 -4.49
C GLY A 109 5.12 18.96 -3.45
N SER A 110 4.49 18.02 -2.74
CA SER A 110 5.09 17.33 -1.58
C SER A 110 4.79 15.84 -1.56
N TRP A 111 5.68 15.06 -0.95
CA TRP A 111 5.39 13.67 -0.60
C TRP A 111 4.49 13.58 0.63
N GLN A 112 3.59 12.60 0.66
CA GLN A 112 2.70 12.37 1.80
C GLN A 112 2.32 10.89 1.97
N GLU A 113 1.82 10.55 3.16
CA GLU A 113 1.11 9.30 3.43
C GLU A 113 -0.33 9.43 2.94
N TYR A 114 -0.81 8.42 2.20
CA TYR A 114 -2.16 8.37 1.64
C TYR A 114 -3.04 7.33 2.33
N ILE A 115 -2.48 6.16 2.61
CA ILE A 115 -3.16 5.06 3.29
C ILE A 115 -2.35 4.70 4.51
N ASN A 116 -3.04 4.54 5.64
CA ASN A 116 -2.47 4.05 6.88
C ASN A 116 -3.46 3.06 7.49
N SER A 117 -3.07 1.79 7.59
CA SER A 117 -3.99 0.73 8.01
C SER A 117 -4.56 0.94 9.42
N LYS A 118 -3.93 1.75 10.28
CA LYS A 118 -4.47 2.08 11.60
C LYS A 118 -5.75 2.90 11.57
N ASN A 119 -6.07 3.52 10.44
CA ASN A 119 -7.28 4.32 10.27
C ASN A 119 -8.50 3.49 9.83
N TYR A 120 -8.36 2.17 9.74
CA TYR A 120 -9.40 1.27 9.28
C TYR A 120 -9.77 0.28 10.38
N TYR A 121 -11.06 -0.03 10.47
CA TYR A 121 -11.54 -1.04 11.41
C TYR A 121 -11.04 -2.41 10.97
N THR A 122 -10.56 -3.20 11.92
CA THR A 122 -9.91 -4.47 11.61
C THR A 122 -10.74 -5.70 11.95
N GLY A 123 -11.70 -5.58 12.88
CA GLY A 123 -12.45 -6.73 13.39
C GLY A 123 -11.68 -7.66 14.35
N TYR A 124 -10.38 -7.43 14.56
CA TYR A 124 -9.51 -8.32 15.34
C TYR A 124 -8.65 -7.53 16.32
N ASP A 125 -8.33 -8.14 17.46
CA ASP A 125 -7.21 -7.68 18.28
C ASP A 125 -5.92 -8.01 17.53
N LYS A 126 -5.10 -7.00 17.25
CA LYS A 126 -3.73 -7.17 16.75
C LYS A 126 -3.63 -8.02 15.46
N PRO A 127 -4.32 -7.66 14.36
CA PRO A 127 -4.20 -8.36 13.08
C PRO A 127 -2.86 -8.09 12.39
N HIS A 128 -2.54 -8.92 11.41
CA HIS A 128 -1.63 -8.56 10.33
C HIS A 128 -2.32 -7.64 9.33
N ALA A 129 -1.54 -6.78 8.69
CA ALA A 129 -2.04 -5.90 7.63
C ALA A 129 -1.19 -6.09 6.37
N ASN A 130 -1.84 -6.22 5.22
CA ASN A 130 -1.17 -6.29 3.94
C ASN A 130 -1.86 -5.36 2.94
N LEU A 131 -1.09 -4.51 2.28
CA LEU A 131 -1.56 -3.57 1.27
C LEU A 131 -0.89 -3.91 -0.07
N ILE A 132 -1.66 -4.48 -0.99
CA ILE A 132 -1.15 -5.02 -2.26
C ILE A 132 -2.07 -4.70 -3.42
N VAL A 133 -1.53 -4.76 -4.63
CA VAL A 133 -2.33 -4.91 -5.84
C VAL A 133 -2.59 -6.40 -6.07
N ASN A 134 -3.87 -6.79 -6.11
CA ASN A 134 -4.28 -8.17 -6.31
C ASN A 134 -4.13 -8.60 -7.78
N LYS A 135 -4.41 -9.88 -8.07
CA LYS A 135 -4.33 -10.46 -9.44
C LYS A 135 -5.29 -9.80 -10.45
N ASP A 136 -6.33 -9.15 -9.96
CA ASP A 136 -7.34 -8.46 -10.76
C ASP A 136 -6.97 -6.97 -10.94
N ASN A 137 -5.73 -6.59 -10.57
CA ASN A 137 -5.17 -5.25 -10.63
C ASN A 137 -5.87 -4.23 -9.71
N GLU A 138 -6.41 -4.68 -8.58
CA GLU A 138 -7.10 -3.84 -7.61
C GLU A 138 -6.26 -3.65 -6.36
N LEU A 139 -6.21 -2.42 -5.84
CA LEU A 139 -5.50 -2.13 -4.60
C LEU A 139 -6.34 -2.56 -3.40
N GLU A 140 -5.82 -3.48 -2.59
CA GLU A 140 -6.50 -4.05 -1.45
C GLU A 140 -5.68 -3.89 -0.17
N LEU A 141 -6.34 -3.46 0.90
CA LEU A 141 -5.86 -3.62 2.27
C LEU A 141 -6.60 -4.81 2.90
N SER A 142 -5.85 -5.81 3.32
CA SER A 142 -6.38 -6.98 4.02
C SER A 142 -5.88 -7.01 5.47
N PHE A 143 -6.81 -7.20 6.40
CA PHE A 143 -6.51 -7.56 7.78
C PHE A 143 -6.76 -9.05 7.99
N PHE A 144 -5.79 -9.74 8.58
CA PHE A 144 -5.88 -11.18 8.79
C PHE A 144 -5.16 -11.61 10.06
N VAL A 145 -5.56 -12.76 10.60
CA VAL A 145 -4.78 -13.49 11.60
C VAL A 145 -4.49 -14.88 11.06
N PHE A 146 -3.34 -15.44 11.42
CA PHE A 146 -2.98 -16.78 10.96
C PHE A 146 -3.90 -17.83 11.58
N GLY A 147 -4.50 -18.66 10.73
CA GLY A 147 -5.35 -19.78 11.15
C GLY A 147 -6.31 -20.20 10.05
N ASP A 148 -6.53 -21.50 9.89
CA ASP A 148 -7.46 -22.02 8.89
C ASP A 148 -8.89 -21.61 9.23
N GLY A 149 -9.64 -21.15 8.21
CA GLY A 149 -11.04 -20.76 8.36
C GLY A 149 -11.25 -19.40 9.06
N VAL A 150 -10.19 -18.68 9.41
CA VAL A 150 -10.31 -17.34 9.96
C VAL A 150 -10.63 -16.36 8.82
N PRO A 151 -11.69 -15.53 8.96
CA PRO A 151 -11.97 -14.51 7.97
C PRO A 151 -10.87 -13.43 7.94
N ASN A 152 -10.71 -12.82 6.78
CA ASN A 152 -9.92 -11.63 6.54
C ASN A 152 -10.88 -10.45 6.31
N HIS A 153 -10.61 -9.29 6.89
CA HIS A 153 -11.38 -8.07 6.59
C HIS A 153 -10.68 -7.32 5.46
N ILE A 154 -11.37 -7.09 4.34
CA ILE A 154 -10.78 -6.53 3.12
C ILE A 154 -11.40 -5.17 2.80
N TYR A 155 -10.54 -4.20 2.50
CA TYR A 155 -10.89 -2.91 1.90
C TYR A 155 -10.31 -2.84 0.50
N GLN A 156 -11.09 -2.36 -0.46
CA GLN A 156 -10.64 -2.07 -1.82
C GLN A 156 -10.52 -0.56 -2.00
N PHE A 157 -9.38 -0.13 -2.55
CA PHE A 157 -9.06 1.27 -2.78
C PHE A 157 -9.11 1.62 -4.26
N PHE A 158 -9.51 2.85 -4.54
CA PHE A 158 -9.47 3.44 -5.87
C PHE A 158 -8.99 4.87 -5.79
N TRP A 159 -8.25 5.33 -6.79
CA TRP A 159 -7.80 6.71 -6.85
C TRP A 159 -8.96 7.63 -7.28
N ASP A 160 -9.29 8.63 -6.46
CA ASP A 160 -10.27 9.67 -6.82
C ASP A 160 -9.54 10.94 -7.26
N ASN A 161 -9.53 11.16 -8.57
CA ASN A 161 -8.93 12.35 -9.18
C ASN A 161 -9.56 13.67 -8.71
N LYS A 162 -10.85 13.69 -8.33
CA LYS A 162 -11.52 14.90 -7.87
C LYS A 162 -11.11 15.26 -6.45
N ALA A 163 -11.02 14.26 -5.58
CA ALA A 163 -10.59 14.44 -4.20
C ALA A 163 -9.07 14.58 -4.05
N ASN A 164 -8.30 14.17 -5.08
CA ASN A 164 -6.85 14.01 -5.01
C ASN A 164 -6.44 13.12 -3.82
N TRP A 165 -7.22 12.06 -3.60
CA TRP A 165 -7.07 11.12 -2.49
C TRP A 165 -7.60 9.74 -2.89
N PHE A 166 -7.29 8.73 -2.08
CA PHE A 166 -7.93 7.42 -2.26
C PHE A 166 -9.35 7.41 -1.70
N GLY A 167 -10.30 7.03 -2.54
CA GLY A 167 -11.57 6.49 -2.07
C GLY A 167 -11.40 5.02 -1.70
N TYR A 168 -12.31 4.48 -0.89
CA TYR A 168 -12.31 3.07 -0.53
C TYR A 168 -13.72 2.50 -0.40
N ARG A 169 -13.80 1.18 -0.51
CA ARG A 169 -14.97 0.37 -0.20
C ARG A 169 -14.58 -0.69 0.82
N ASP A 170 -15.33 -0.77 1.91
CA ASP A 170 -15.29 -1.90 2.80
C ASP A 170 -15.99 -3.10 2.12
N LEU A 171 -15.23 -4.15 1.82
CA LEU A 171 -15.77 -5.37 1.20
C LEU A 171 -16.31 -6.36 2.23
N GLY A 172 -16.02 -6.16 3.51
CA GLY A 172 -16.36 -7.04 4.62
C GLY A 172 -15.39 -8.20 4.79
N TYR A 173 -15.89 -9.27 5.42
CA TYR A 173 -15.10 -10.43 5.79
C TYR A 173 -15.11 -11.51 4.71
N TYR A 174 -13.96 -12.09 4.44
CA TYR A 174 -13.76 -13.18 3.49
C TYR A 174 -12.97 -14.31 4.10
N VAL A 175 -13.38 -15.56 3.91
CA VAL A 175 -12.58 -16.73 4.28
C VAL A 175 -11.87 -17.24 3.04
N PHE A 176 -10.56 -17.46 3.13
CA PHE A 176 -9.83 -18.17 2.08
C PHE A 176 -10.11 -19.67 2.20
N LYS A 177 -10.79 -20.24 1.20
CA LYS A 177 -11.14 -21.65 1.13
C LYS A 177 -11.03 -22.13 -0.31
N ASP A 178 -10.55 -23.34 -0.52
CA ASP A 178 -10.44 -23.95 -1.86
C ASP A 178 -9.66 -23.09 -2.88
N GLY A 179 -8.67 -22.34 -2.39
CA GLY A 179 -7.85 -21.45 -3.21
C GLY A 179 -8.51 -20.11 -3.60
N LYS A 180 -9.66 -19.77 -3.00
CA LYS A 180 -10.45 -18.56 -3.32
C LYS A 180 -10.94 -17.85 -2.06
N ASN A 181 -11.13 -16.53 -2.16
CA ASN A 181 -11.82 -15.76 -1.13
C ASN A 181 -13.33 -15.95 -1.25
N HIS A 182 -13.97 -16.41 -0.18
CA HIS A 182 -15.42 -16.56 -0.05
C HIS A 182 -15.94 -15.53 0.93
N LYS A 183 -16.89 -14.69 0.50
CA LYS A 183 -17.52 -13.72 1.40
C LYS A 183 -18.29 -14.45 2.51
N VAL A 184 -18.15 -13.99 3.75
CA VAL A 184 -18.90 -14.47 4.92
C VAL A 184 -20.31 -13.90 4.93
#